data_AF-A0A947WEF0-F1
#
_entry.id   AF-A0A947WEF0-F1
#
_cell.length_a   1.000
_cell.length_b   1.000
_cell.length_c   1.000
_cell.angle_alpha   90.00
_cell.angle_beta   90.00
_cell.angle_gamma   90.00
#
_symmetry.space_group_name_H-M   'P 1'
#
loop_
_entity.id
_entity.type
_entity.pdbx_description
1 polymer ?
#
loop_
_entity_poly.entity_id
_entity_poly.type
_entity_poly.pdbx_seq_one_letter_code
_entity_poly.pdbx_strand_id
1 'polypeptide(L)' 'MSDALPVISAHYAEIALKGRNRHMFIKRLKNNMFRALVGEPVRAINHVESRLLVRLEEAGALDRVAEKLQRVFGIQ' A
#
# COMPACT_ATOMS: atom_id res chain seq x y z
N MET A 1 27.36 -0.71 6.81
CA MET A 1 26.30 -0.66 5.78
C MET A 1 25.02 -0.33 6.52
N SER A 2 24.40 0.83 6.27
CA SER A 2 23.05 1.08 6.80
C SER A 2 22.12 0.22 5.95
N ASP A 3 21.56 -0.85 6.51
CA ASP A 3 20.58 -1.65 5.80
C ASP A 3 19.40 -0.74 5.44
N ALA A 4 19.14 -0.60 4.14
CA ALA A 4 18.02 0.18 3.66
C ALA A 4 16.72 -0.52 4.09
N LEU A 5 15.78 0.25 4.64
CA LEU A 5 14.49 -0.31 5.02
C LEU A 5 13.70 -0.73 3.76
N PRO A 6 13.04 -1.91 3.80
CA PRO A 6 12.27 -2.38 2.68
C PRO A 6 11.06 -1.49 2.37
N VAL A 7 10.68 -1.45 1.09
CA VAL A 7 9.49 -0.76 0.59
C VAL A 7 8.64 -1.75 -0.19
N ILE A 8 7.36 -1.86 0.15
CA ILE A 8 6.41 -2.68 -0.59
C ILE A 8 5.77 -1.82 -1.69
N SER A 9 5.81 -2.31 -2.93
CA SER A 9 5.11 -1.71 -4.07
C SER A 9 3.78 -2.42 -4.31
N ALA A 10 2.67 -1.87 -3.82
CA ALA A 10 1.34 -2.40 -4.11
C ALA A 10 0.83 -1.90 -5.47
N HIS A 11 0.49 -2.83 -6.37
CA HIS A 11 -0.16 -2.53 -7.64
C HIS A 11 -1.67 -2.55 -7.44
N TYR A 12 -2.40 -1.73 -8.20
CA TYR A 12 -3.85 -1.73 -8.18
C TYR A 12 -4.39 -1.81 -9.61
N ALA A 13 -5.55 -2.45 -9.78
CA ALA A 13 -6.16 -2.63 -11.09
C ALA A 13 -6.64 -1.28 -11.64
N GLU A 14 -5.91 -0.72 -12.62
CA GLU A 14 -6.32 0.52 -13.31
C GLU A 14 -7.64 0.38 -14.07
N ILE A 15 -8.05 -0.85 -14.40
CA ILE A 15 -9.30 -1.14 -15.13
C ILE A 15 -10.54 -0.71 -14.36
N ALA A 16 -10.47 -0.56 -13.03
CA ALA A 16 -11.55 0.01 -12.21
C ALA A 16 -11.72 1.54 -12.37
N LEU A 17 -10.86 2.20 -13.14
CA LEU A 17 -10.73 3.67 -13.19
C LEU A 17 -11.21 4.30 -14.51
N LYS A 18 -11.94 3.60 -15.39
CA LYS A 18 -12.56 4.22 -16.56
C LYS A 18 -13.56 5.30 -16.11
N GLY A 19 -13.15 6.57 -16.16
CA GLY A 19 -13.94 7.74 -15.79
C GLY A 19 -13.46 8.46 -14.52
N ARG A 20 -14.05 9.63 -14.23
CA ARG A 20 -13.74 10.62 -13.17
C ARG A 20 -13.49 10.11 -11.72
N ASN A 21 -13.52 8.80 -11.46
CA ASN A 21 -13.48 8.21 -10.13
C ASN A 21 -12.08 7.81 -9.62
N ARG A 22 -11.00 8.00 -10.40
CA ARG A 22 -9.62 7.62 -10.00
C ARG A 22 -9.22 8.18 -8.64
N HIS A 23 -9.38 9.48 -8.42
CA HIS A 23 -9.00 10.10 -7.15
C HIS A 23 -9.77 9.50 -5.96
N MET A 24 -11.08 9.29 -6.13
CA MET A 24 -11.95 8.67 -5.13
C MET A 24 -11.57 7.21 -4.84
N PHE A 25 -11.25 6.43 -5.88
CA PHE A 25 -10.77 5.06 -5.75
C PHE A 25 -9.46 5.02 -4.95
N ILE A 26 -8.45 5.82 -5.34
CA ILE A 26 -7.16 5.86 -4.64
C ILE A 26 -7.35 6.28 -3.18
N LYS A 27 -8.18 7.29 -2.91
CA LYS A 27 -8.48 7.72 -1.53
C LYS A 27 -9.09 6.58 -0.71
N ARG A 28 -10.06 5.84 -1.27
CA ARG A 28 -10.68 4.68 -0.60
C ARG A 28 -9.70 3.54 -0.40
N LEU A 29 -8.89 3.21 -1.40
CA LEU A 29 -7.87 2.16 -1.33
C LEU A 29 -6.85 2.47 -0.22
N LYS A 30 -6.31 3.70 -0.20
CA LYS A 30 -5.38 4.13 0.86
C LYS A 30 -6.02 4.02 2.25
N ASN A 31 -7.28 4.42 2.41
CA ASN A 31 -7.99 4.28 3.69
C ASN A 31 -8.15 2.81 4.11
N ASN A 32 -8.45 1.92 3.17
CA ASN A 32 -8.55 0.49 3.45
C ASN A 32 -7.19 -0.11 3.84
N MET A 33 -6.11 0.29 3.15
CA MET A 33 -4.74 -0.10 3.52
C MET A 33 -4.38 0.38 4.93
N PHE A 34 -4.65 1.65 5.27
CA PHE A 34 -4.39 2.15 6.62
C PHE A 34 -5.14 1.36 7.70
N ARG A 35 -6.40 0.99 7.44
CA ARG A 35 -7.18 0.15 8.37
C ARG A 35 -6.62 -1.27 8.50
N ALA A 36 -6.17 -1.88 7.40
CA ALA A 36 -5.59 -3.22 7.42
C ALA A 36 -4.23 -3.25 8.15
N LEU A 37 -3.50 -2.14 8.14
CA LEU A 37 -2.16 -2.02 8.71
C LEU A 37 -2.14 -1.36 10.10
N VAL A 38 -3.28 -1.24 10.79
CA VAL A 38 -3.31 -0.78 12.17
C VAL A 38 -2.42 -1.69 13.04
N GLY A 39 -1.52 -1.07 13.81
CA GLY A 39 -0.57 -1.75 14.66
C GLY A 39 0.70 -2.24 13.95
N GLU A 40 0.84 -2.01 12.64
CA GLU A 40 2.08 -2.28 11.90
C GLU A 40 2.99 -1.05 11.85
N PRO A 41 4.33 -1.23 11.88
CA PRO A 41 5.31 -0.15 11.84
C PRO A 41 5.48 0.37 10.40
N VAL A 42 4.46 1.10 9.94
CA VAL A 42 4.37 1.68 8.60
C VAL A 42 4.54 3.19 8.68
N ARG A 43 5.61 3.70 8.10
CA ARG A 43 5.95 5.12 8.08
C ARG A 43 5.01 5.94 7.21
N ALA A 44 4.72 5.44 6.00
CA ALA A 44 3.94 6.18 5.01
C ALA A 44 3.41 5.27 3.89
N ILE A 45 2.30 5.71 3.28
CA ILE A 45 1.79 5.18 2.00
C ILE A 45 1.74 6.31 0.97
N ASN A 46 2.65 6.27 -0.01
CA ASN A 46 2.75 7.27 -1.07
C ASN A 46 2.20 6.72 -2.40
N HIS A 47 1.54 7.56 -3.18
CA HIS A 47 1.11 7.21 -4.53
C HIS A 47 2.18 7.67 -5.52
N VAL A 48 2.71 6.74 -6.30
CA VAL A 48 3.69 6.99 -7.36
C VAL A 48 3.17 6.32 -8.62
N GLU A 49 2.83 7.11 -9.64
CA GLU A 49 2.28 6.64 -10.92
C GLU A 49 1.08 5.70 -10.79
N SER A 50 1.26 4.39 -10.97
CA SER A 50 0.25 3.33 -10.86
C SER A 50 0.39 2.47 -9.60
N ARG A 51 1.21 2.91 -8.63
CA ARG A 51 1.60 2.12 -7.45
C ARG A 51 1.38 2.87 -6.14
N LEU A 52 1.05 2.13 -5.08
CA LEU A 52 1.09 2.63 -3.71
C LEU A 52 2.32 2.05 -3.01
N LEU A 53 3.28 2.92 -2.69
CA LEU A 53 4.50 2.55 -2.00
C LEU A 53 4.27 2.60 -0.50
N VAL A 54 4.43 1.47 0.17
CA VAL A 54 4.33 1.33 1.63
C VAL A 54 5.74 1.29 2.20
N ARG A 55 6.09 2.30 2.98
CA ARG A 55 7.41 2.44 3.60
C ARG A 55 7.36 1.89 5.02
N LEU A 56 8.24 0.94 5.33
CA LEU A 56 8.31 0.30 6.63
C LEU A 56 9.28 1.05 7.56
N GLU A 57 9.06 0.98 8.86
CA GLU A 57 9.97 1.50 9.88
C GLU A 57 10.99 0.45 10.35
N GLU A 58 10.69 -0.83 10.14
CA GLU A 58 11.58 -1.97 10.44
C GLU A 58 11.53 -3.04 9.34
N ALA A 59 12.65 -3.72 9.11
CA ALA A 59 12.74 -4.75 8.08
C ALA A 59 11.91 -6.01 8.40
N GLY A 60 11.79 -6.37 9.68
CA GLY A 60 11.02 -7.53 10.13
C GLY A 60 9.51 -7.46 9.88
N ALA A 61 9.00 -6.30 9.46
CA ALA A 61 7.59 -6.09 9.13
C ALA A 61 7.19 -6.50 7.72
N LEU A 62 8.16 -6.82 6.86
CA LEU A 62 7.92 -7.05 5.44
C LEU A 62 6.83 -8.10 5.19
N ASP A 63 6.99 -9.30 5.72
CA ASP A 63 6.12 -10.44 5.39
C ASP A 63 4.70 -10.23 5.93
N ARG A 64 4.57 -9.85 7.21
CA ARG A 64 3.27 -9.61 7.85
C ARG A 64 2.49 -8.44 7.23
N VAL A 65 3.18 -7.38 6.81
CA VAL A 65 2.54 -6.26 6.11
C VAL A 65 2.11 -6.69 4.71
N ALA A 66 2.93 -7.44 3.98
CA ALA A 66 2.59 -7.96 2.67
C ALA A 66 1.36 -8.88 2.73
N GLU A 67 1.31 -9.82 3.69
CA GLU A 67 0.16 -10.72 3.89
C GLU A 67 -1.14 -9.96 4.21
N LYS A 68 -1.06 -8.92 5.04
CA LYS A 68 -2.22 -8.05 5.34
C LYS A 68 -2.70 -7.31 4.10
N LEU A 69 -1.78 -6.79 3.28
CA LEU A 69 -2.09 -6.07 2.05
C LEU A 69 -2.73 -6.95 0.98
N GLN A 70 -2.35 -8.23 0.88
CA GLN A 70 -2.98 -9.20 -0.02
C GLN A 70 -4.49 -9.40 0.25
N ARG A 71 -4.95 -9.08 1.46
CA ARG A 71 -6.38 -9.16 1.84
C ARG A 71 -7.15 -7.87 1.55
N VAL A 72 -6.48 -6.81 1.10
CA VAL A 72 -7.11 -5.52 0.78
C VAL A 72 -7.63 -5.56 -0.66
N PHE A 73 -8.96 -5.54 -0.81
CA PHE A 73 -9.59 -5.45 -2.13
C PHE A 73 -9.10 -4.23 -2.92
N GLY A 74 -8.75 -4.48 -4.19
CA GLY A 74 -8.21 -3.47 -5.10
C GLY A 74 -6.69 -3.48 -5.21
N ILE A 75 -5.98 -4.25 -4.39
CA ILE A 75 -4.56 -4.57 -4.56
C ILE A 75 -4.42 -5.85 -5.41
N GLN A 76 -3.40 -5.89 -6.28
CA GLN A 76 -3.01 -7.03 -7.11
C GLN A 76 -1.62 -7.53 -6.72
#